data_AF-A0AAD4GXW2-F1
#
_entry.id   AF-A0AAD4GXW2-F1
#
_cell.length_a   1.000
_cell.length_b   1.000
_cell.length_c   1.000
_cell.angle_alpha   90.00
_cell.angle_beta   90.00
_cell.angle_gamma   90.00
#
_symmetry.space_group_name_H-M   'P 1'
#
loop_
_entity.id
_entity.type
_entity.pdbx_description
1 polymer ?
#
loop_
_entity_poly.entity_id
_entity_poly.type
_entity_poly.pdbx_seq_one_letter_code
_entity_poly.pdbx_strand_id
1 'polypeptide(L)'
;MYAFSSTCKLAHAIYSANFSSIFCIAANRDIPAFEDAVMTVRATRIVVDHFHKGELPPTPFPLESLSVEVQKLSSDDVREILAWTHLIECVENICLHRTEWGIECDRVLKTTENGEPQAEWFVWKERFHRSMYRSCLLSAVLCRAYQEPFLPAKESDLPDKFLQNSASQDSSYLSLTDTEMAYFLKYPVFNFEAYEDHDPVYRPVADFFAQKSQHRAENEVLSEDDFVYPAEATPNLRDRNHANMFFAETMQCLFASLTLSNYWGRSRIFQYEKEKQKNIIEPGRNVTVVLFGSFYPENVLMPANVQDANNRLLLKNPLAQDKENHQENGYCKSFSEILFILQQDSGQPNEYEPGLPTPPPPLQIFQFIWRRYLGLRFTHDAFDPYYNEATHKVLVFDPDSYALYLNSFELWPQGPEALVYAPIGDGDEGEDEDEDEDEE
;
A
#
# COMPACT_ATOMS: atom_id res chain seq x y z
N MET A 1 8.90 29.00 -16.35
CA MET A 1 10.34 28.97 -16.73
C MET A 1 10.58 28.45 -18.15
N TYR A 2 9.99 27.33 -18.57
CA TYR A 2 10.21 26.77 -19.92
C TYR A 2 9.92 27.76 -21.07
N ALA A 3 8.76 28.42 -21.03
CA ALA A 3 8.36 29.42 -22.03
C ALA A 3 9.28 30.67 -22.10
N PHE A 4 10.00 30.99 -21.02
CA PHE A 4 10.98 32.07 -21.02
C PHE A 4 12.34 31.60 -21.55
N SER A 5 12.74 30.37 -21.18
CA SER A 5 13.99 29.76 -21.66
C SER A 5 13.99 29.48 -23.17
N SER A 6 12.83 29.22 -23.78
CA SER A 6 12.72 28.91 -25.21
C SER A 6 12.86 30.12 -26.13
N THR A 7 12.84 31.34 -25.59
CA THR A 7 12.95 32.58 -26.39
C THR A 7 14.40 32.96 -26.74
N CYS A 8 15.40 32.37 -26.06
CA CYS A 8 16.82 32.64 -26.27
C CYS A 8 17.64 31.35 -26.23
N LYS A 9 18.46 31.09 -27.27
CA LYS A 9 19.31 29.88 -27.35
C LYS A 9 20.22 29.71 -26.13
N LEU A 10 20.77 30.81 -25.62
CA LEU A 10 21.63 30.78 -24.43
C LEU A 10 20.84 30.42 -23.16
N ALA A 11 19.64 31.00 -22.98
CA ALA A 11 18.78 30.69 -21.84
C ALA A 11 18.28 29.24 -21.90
N HIS A 12 17.95 28.74 -23.09
CA HIS A 12 17.59 27.34 -23.30
C HIS A 12 18.75 26.41 -22.97
N ALA A 13 19.97 26.71 -23.44
CA ALA A 13 21.15 25.90 -23.15
C ALA A 13 21.45 25.84 -21.64
N ILE A 14 21.35 26.97 -20.94
CA ILE A 14 21.53 27.03 -19.48
C ILE A 14 20.42 26.24 -18.76
N TYR A 15 19.17 26.42 -19.17
CA TYR A 15 18.04 25.69 -18.59
C TYR A 15 18.18 24.18 -18.79
N SER A 16 18.47 23.72 -20.00
CA SER A 16 18.66 22.30 -20.31
C SER A 16 19.84 21.69 -19.55
N ALA A 17 20.94 22.43 -19.37
CA ALA A 17 22.09 21.98 -18.58
C ALA A 17 21.79 21.87 -17.07
N ASN A 18 20.84 22.65 -16.56
CA ASN A 18 20.50 22.74 -15.13
C ASN A 18 19.09 22.23 -14.81
N PHE A 19 18.41 21.59 -15.77
CA PHE A 19 17.00 21.22 -15.68
C PHE A 19 16.70 20.42 -14.42
N SER A 20 17.46 19.34 -14.18
CA SER A 20 17.27 18.47 -13.02
C SER A 20 17.39 19.26 -11.72
N SER A 21 18.40 20.11 -11.55
CA SER A 21 18.61 20.86 -10.31
C SER A 21 17.51 21.90 -10.07
N ILE A 22 17.12 22.64 -11.12
CA ILE A 22 16.04 23.63 -11.04
C ILE A 22 14.71 22.95 -10.70
N PHE A 23 14.43 21.82 -11.35
CA PHE A 23 13.22 21.05 -11.10
C PHE A 23 13.21 20.47 -9.69
N CYS A 24 14.30 19.85 -9.22
CA CYS A 24 14.38 19.31 -7.86
C CYS A 24 14.08 20.38 -6.79
N ILE A 25 14.57 21.61 -6.96
CA ILE A 25 14.29 22.71 -6.01
C ILE A 25 12.80 23.04 -5.96
N ALA A 26 12.16 23.18 -7.12
CA ALA A 26 10.72 23.46 -7.18
C ALA A 26 9.89 22.27 -6.69
N ALA A 27 10.24 21.06 -7.12
CA ALA A 27 9.52 19.84 -6.80
C ALA A 27 9.61 19.47 -5.33
N ASN A 28 10.76 19.63 -4.67
CA ASN A 28 10.89 19.42 -3.22
C ASN A 28 9.99 20.36 -2.40
N ARG A 29 9.62 21.52 -2.95
CA ARG A 29 8.70 22.45 -2.30
C ARG A 29 7.23 22.13 -2.62
N ASP A 30 6.96 21.78 -3.87
CA ASP A 30 5.58 21.74 -4.40
C ASP A 30 4.99 20.32 -4.46
N ILE A 31 5.82 19.27 -4.43
CA ILE A 31 5.40 17.86 -4.48
C ILE A 31 5.66 17.22 -3.11
N PRO A 32 4.60 16.86 -2.35
CA PRO A 32 4.76 16.17 -1.09
C PRO A 32 5.51 14.84 -1.28
N ALA A 33 6.46 14.54 -0.40
CA ALA A 33 7.27 13.32 -0.45
C ALA A 33 7.97 13.08 -1.80
N PHE A 34 8.50 14.14 -2.42
CA PHE A 34 9.09 14.11 -3.75
C PHE A 34 10.10 12.97 -3.99
N GLU A 35 10.98 12.69 -3.03
CA GLU A 35 11.96 11.61 -3.16
C GLU A 35 11.29 10.24 -3.30
N ASP A 36 10.30 9.92 -2.45
CA ASP A 36 9.53 8.69 -2.54
C ASP A 36 8.75 8.62 -3.87
N ALA A 37 8.21 9.74 -4.36
CA ALA A 37 7.56 9.81 -5.67
C ALA A 37 8.50 9.43 -6.82
N VAL A 38 9.73 9.96 -6.83
CA VAL A 38 10.75 9.61 -7.83
C VAL A 38 11.08 8.12 -7.78
N MET A 39 11.29 7.58 -6.58
CA MET A 39 11.63 6.18 -6.39
C MET A 39 10.52 5.25 -6.88
N THR A 40 9.27 5.54 -6.53
CA THR A 40 8.10 4.78 -6.97
C THR A 40 7.91 4.81 -8.48
N VAL A 41 8.09 5.97 -9.11
CA VAL A 41 8.02 6.14 -10.57
C VAL A 41 9.08 5.26 -11.25
N ARG A 42 10.33 5.35 -10.81
CA ARG A 42 11.43 4.57 -11.41
C ARG A 42 11.29 3.07 -11.17
N ALA A 43 10.87 2.67 -9.97
CA ALA A 43 10.59 1.27 -9.67
C ALA A 43 9.47 0.72 -10.56
N THR A 44 8.38 1.48 -10.72
CA THR A 44 7.27 1.10 -11.60
C THR A 44 7.73 0.97 -13.04
N ARG A 45 8.55 1.92 -13.54
CA ARG A 45 9.11 1.86 -14.89
C ARG A 45 9.95 0.61 -15.11
N ILE A 46 10.79 0.23 -14.14
CA ILE A 46 11.55 -1.04 -14.21
C ILE A 46 10.61 -2.23 -14.38
N VAL A 47 9.54 -2.31 -13.60
CA VAL A 47 8.56 -3.40 -13.73
C VAL A 47 7.89 -3.38 -15.10
N VAL A 48 7.43 -2.21 -15.56
CA VAL A 48 6.78 -2.05 -16.87
C VAL A 48 7.70 -2.43 -18.01
N ASP A 49 8.97 -2.00 -17.98
CA ASP A 49 9.96 -2.32 -19.01
C ASP A 49 10.23 -3.83 -19.11
N HIS A 50 10.29 -4.55 -17.99
CA HIS A 50 10.45 -6.01 -17.98
C HIS A 50 9.16 -6.71 -18.38
N PHE A 51 8.01 -6.19 -17.93
CA PHE A 51 6.69 -6.67 -18.31
C PHE A 51 6.52 -6.64 -19.83
N HIS A 52 6.86 -5.55 -20.53
CA HIS A 52 6.79 -5.47 -21.99
C HIS A 52 7.75 -6.44 -22.70
N LYS A 53 8.86 -6.81 -22.07
CA LYS A 53 9.81 -7.82 -22.59
C LYS A 53 9.40 -9.26 -22.29
N GLY A 54 8.35 -9.48 -21.50
CA GLY A 54 7.97 -10.80 -21.00
C GLY A 54 8.93 -11.36 -19.96
N GLU A 55 9.72 -10.49 -19.30
CA GLU A 55 10.72 -10.85 -18.30
C GLU A 55 10.22 -10.45 -16.90
N LEU A 56 10.76 -11.10 -15.86
CA LEU A 56 10.57 -10.65 -14.48
C LEU A 56 11.50 -9.47 -14.16
N PRO A 57 11.14 -8.59 -13.20
CA PRO A 57 12.05 -7.57 -12.71
C PRO A 57 13.38 -8.17 -12.20
N PRO A 58 14.47 -7.38 -12.16
CA PRO A 58 15.78 -7.86 -11.76
C PRO A 58 15.81 -8.35 -10.30
N THR A 59 16.67 -9.34 -10.03
CA THR A 59 17.03 -9.79 -8.68
C THR A 59 18.54 -9.70 -8.48
N PRO A 60 19.04 -8.97 -7.45
CA PRO A 60 18.27 -8.11 -6.55
C PRO A 60 17.65 -6.89 -7.26
N PHE A 61 16.56 -6.36 -6.71
CA PHE A 61 15.95 -5.13 -7.23
C PHE A 61 16.87 -3.93 -6.95
N PRO A 62 17.11 -3.00 -7.90
CA PRO A 62 18.15 -1.99 -7.78
C PRO A 62 17.70 -0.74 -6.98
N LEU A 63 17.26 -0.94 -5.73
CA LEU A 63 16.70 0.09 -4.85
C LEU A 63 17.57 1.35 -4.71
N GLU A 64 18.87 1.16 -4.48
CA GLU A 64 19.83 2.27 -4.30
C GLU A 64 19.95 3.18 -5.53
N SER A 65 19.69 2.66 -6.73
CA SER A 65 19.81 3.42 -7.97
C SER A 65 18.62 4.35 -8.24
N LEU A 66 17.52 4.19 -7.51
CA LEU A 66 16.26 4.89 -7.79
C LEU A 66 16.28 6.35 -7.35
N SER A 67 17.12 6.74 -6.39
CA SER A 67 17.13 8.10 -5.84
C SER A 67 17.68 9.15 -6.83
N VAL A 68 17.24 10.39 -6.66
CA VAL A 68 17.78 11.56 -7.38
C VAL A 68 19.25 11.83 -7.06
N GLU A 69 19.74 11.36 -5.91
CA GLU A 69 21.14 11.50 -5.50
C GLU A 69 22.08 10.66 -6.38
N VAL A 70 21.59 9.50 -6.83
CA VAL A 70 22.36 8.55 -7.64
C VAL A 70 22.13 8.78 -9.13
N GLN A 71 20.89 9.05 -9.54
CA GLN A 71 20.53 9.24 -10.94
C GLN A 71 19.75 10.56 -11.15
N LYS A 72 20.27 11.43 -12.01
CA LYS A 72 19.62 12.70 -12.40
C LYS A 72 18.26 12.47 -13.06
N LEU A 73 17.35 13.42 -12.88
CA LEU A 73 16.01 13.35 -13.46
C LEU A 73 16.03 13.49 -14.97
N SER A 74 15.33 12.59 -15.65
CA SER A 74 15.01 12.70 -17.07
C SER A 74 13.71 13.49 -17.28
N SER A 75 13.40 13.85 -18.53
CA SER A 75 12.09 14.42 -18.88
C SER A 75 10.94 13.45 -18.63
N ASP A 76 11.18 12.15 -18.82
CA ASP A 76 10.19 11.10 -18.58
C ASP A 76 9.92 10.94 -17.09
N ASP A 77 10.95 11.05 -16.23
CA ASP A 77 10.78 11.10 -14.77
C ASP A 77 9.82 12.22 -14.39
N VAL A 78 10.04 13.44 -14.89
CA VAL A 78 9.18 14.59 -14.55
C VAL A 78 7.74 14.38 -15.01
N ARG A 79 7.52 13.88 -16.22
CA ARG A 79 6.16 13.61 -16.72
C ARG A 79 5.44 12.60 -15.84
N GLU A 80 6.10 11.49 -15.52
CA GLU A 80 5.51 10.42 -14.73
C GLU A 80 5.30 10.85 -13.28
N ILE A 81 6.24 11.58 -12.67
CA ILE A 81 6.06 12.14 -11.32
C ILE A 81 4.81 13.02 -11.26
N LEU A 82 4.60 13.92 -12.22
CA LEU A 82 3.40 14.77 -12.24
C LEU A 82 2.10 13.96 -12.40
N ALA A 83 2.12 12.88 -13.19
CA ALA A 83 0.97 11.99 -13.33
C ALA A 83 0.70 11.21 -12.02
N TRP A 84 1.76 10.77 -11.34
CA TRP A 84 1.69 10.10 -10.04
C TRP A 84 1.23 11.05 -8.92
N THR A 85 1.73 12.28 -8.86
CA THR A 85 1.24 13.30 -7.91
C THR A 85 -0.25 13.54 -8.11
N HIS A 86 -0.70 13.69 -9.35
CA HIS A 86 -2.13 13.82 -9.65
C HIS A 86 -2.95 12.61 -9.18
N LEU A 87 -2.43 11.39 -9.34
CA LEU A 87 -3.06 10.19 -8.82
C LEU A 87 -3.24 10.27 -7.30
N ILE A 88 -2.15 10.54 -6.58
CA ILE A 88 -2.21 10.56 -5.12
C ILE A 88 -3.10 11.70 -4.61
N GLU A 89 -3.14 12.84 -5.28
CA GLU A 89 -4.12 13.90 -4.98
C GLU A 89 -5.57 13.46 -5.21
N CYS A 90 -5.85 12.69 -6.27
CA CYS A 90 -7.17 12.09 -6.46
C CYS A 90 -7.52 11.11 -5.34
N VAL A 91 -6.57 10.26 -4.92
CA VAL A 91 -6.76 9.32 -3.80
C VAL A 91 -6.98 10.06 -2.49
N GLU A 92 -6.16 11.07 -2.18
CA GLU A 92 -6.30 11.98 -1.03
C GLU A 92 -7.72 12.57 -1.01
N ASN A 93 -8.16 13.15 -2.12
CA ASN A 93 -9.48 13.76 -2.23
C ASN A 93 -10.61 12.75 -2.00
N ILE A 94 -10.48 11.52 -2.51
CA ILE A 94 -11.44 10.44 -2.25
C ILE A 94 -11.47 10.10 -0.76
N CYS A 95 -10.31 9.92 -0.12
CA CYS A 95 -10.21 9.58 1.29
C CYS A 95 -10.85 10.65 2.18
N LEU A 96 -10.50 11.93 1.97
CA LEU A 96 -10.99 13.05 2.77
C LEU A 96 -12.52 13.23 2.69
N HIS A 97 -13.16 12.80 1.62
CA HIS A 97 -14.61 13.00 1.42
C HIS A 97 -15.45 11.74 1.63
N ARG A 98 -14.84 10.54 1.60
CA ARG A 98 -15.58 9.26 1.59
C ARG A 98 -15.22 8.32 2.72
N THR A 99 -14.26 8.69 3.56
CA THR A 99 -13.90 7.90 4.75
C THR A 99 -14.15 8.73 5.99
N GLU A 100 -14.68 8.10 7.05
CA GLU A 100 -14.96 8.79 8.31
C GLU A 100 -13.70 9.43 8.90
N TRP A 101 -12.59 8.69 8.93
CA TRP A 101 -11.31 9.21 9.38
C TRP A 101 -10.81 10.37 8.50
N GLY A 102 -11.02 10.32 7.18
CA GLY A 102 -10.57 11.37 6.27
C GLY A 102 -11.37 12.65 6.44
N ILE A 103 -12.69 12.55 6.63
CA ILE A 103 -13.58 13.69 6.92
C ILE A 103 -13.16 14.35 8.24
N GLU A 104 -12.86 13.55 9.26
CA GLU A 104 -12.39 14.06 10.54
C GLU A 104 -11.02 14.76 10.42
N CYS A 105 -10.08 14.16 9.69
CA CYS A 105 -8.79 14.80 9.40
C CYS A 105 -8.95 16.14 8.67
N ASP A 106 -9.82 16.22 7.66
CA ASP A 106 -10.11 17.47 6.94
C ASP A 106 -10.64 18.54 7.90
N ARG A 107 -11.61 18.18 8.75
CA ARG A 107 -12.22 19.07 9.74
C ARG A 107 -11.22 19.61 10.75
N VAL A 108 -10.36 18.75 11.30
CA VAL A 108 -9.46 19.08 12.40
C VAL A 108 -8.20 19.81 11.93
N LEU A 109 -7.59 19.35 10.84
CA LEU A 109 -6.24 19.79 10.45
C LEU A 109 -6.25 20.90 9.39
N LYS A 110 -7.28 21.00 8.55
CA LYS A 110 -7.22 21.85 7.35
C LYS A 110 -7.62 23.30 7.57
N THR A 111 -8.42 23.59 8.59
CA THR A 111 -8.99 24.92 8.79
C THR A 111 -8.64 25.49 10.16
N THR A 112 -7.97 26.63 10.17
CA THR A 112 -7.98 27.55 11.31
C THR A 112 -9.30 28.32 11.36
N GLU A 113 -9.60 28.98 12.48
CA GLU A 113 -10.74 29.92 12.61
C GLU A 113 -10.74 31.02 11.52
N ASN A 114 -9.58 31.29 10.90
CA ASN A 114 -9.38 32.31 9.87
C ASN A 114 -9.37 31.75 8.43
N GLY A 115 -9.56 30.43 8.24
CA GLY A 115 -9.60 29.80 6.91
C GLY A 115 -8.25 29.50 6.26
N GLU A 116 -7.13 29.64 6.99
CA GLU A 116 -5.79 29.26 6.50
C GLU A 116 -5.45 27.80 6.87
N PRO A 117 -4.74 27.05 5.99
CA PRO A 117 -4.24 25.71 6.30
C PRO A 117 -3.22 25.74 7.43
N GLN A 118 -3.38 24.85 8.42
CA GLN A 118 -2.44 24.70 9.53
C GLN A 118 -1.12 24.08 9.06
N ALA A 119 -0.01 24.28 9.79
CA ALA A 119 1.28 23.68 9.43
C ALA A 119 1.20 22.14 9.46
N GLU A 120 0.41 21.63 10.40
CA GLU A 120 0.06 20.24 10.64
C GLU A 120 -0.61 19.61 9.41
N TRP A 121 -1.39 20.39 8.63
CA TRP A 121 -1.98 19.93 7.38
C TRP A 121 -0.92 19.52 6.36
N PHE A 122 0.13 20.33 6.21
CA PHE A 122 1.21 20.02 5.27
C PHE A 122 2.03 18.81 5.71
N VAL A 123 2.26 18.66 7.02
CA VAL A 123 2.92 17.47 7.59
C VAL A 123 2.07 16.22 7.36
N TRP A 124 0.77 16.28 7.64
CA TRP A 124 -0.15 15.18 7.38
C TRP A 124 -0.18 14.80 5.89
N LYS A 125 -0.31 15.80 5.01
CA LYS A 125 -0.35 15.60 3.56
C LYS A 125 0.93 14.96 3.04
N GLU A 126 2.08 15.42 3.52
CA GLU A 126 3.37 14.82 3.17
C GLU A 126 3.45 13.35 3.60
N ARG A 127 3.07 13.03 4.84
CA ARG A 127 3.08 11.66 5.37
C ARG A 127 2.10 10.75 4.64
N PHE A 128 0.92 11.27 4.28
CA PHE A 128 -0.06 10.54 3.48
C PHE A 128 0.48 10.23 2.08
N HIS A 129 1.07 11.21 1.39
CA HIS A 129 1.64 10.99 0.05
C HIS A 129 2.81 10.01 0.11
N ARG A 130 3.71 10.19 1.08
CA ARG A 130 4.85 9.31 1.34
C ARG A 130 4.42 7.85 1.50
N SER A 131 3.40 7.60 2.32
CA SER A 131 2.93 6.22 2.56
C SER A 131 2.28 5.60 1.33
N MET A 132 1.54 6.37 0.54
CA MET A 132 0.98 5.92 -0.75
C MET A 132 2.08 5.57 -1.76
N TYR A 133 3.11 6.42 -1.89
CA TYR A 133 4.25 6.13 -2.74
C TYR A 133 4.99 4.87 -2.28
N ARG A 134 5.22 4.70 -0.98
CA ARG A 134 5.89 3.52 -0.42
C ARG A 134 5.13 2.23 -0.59
N SER A 135 3.82 2.25 -0.43
CA SER A 135 2.97 1.08 -0.72
C SER A 135 3.17 0.62 -2.17
N CYS A 136 3.16 1.56 -3.12
CA CYS A 136 3.38 1.26 -4.53
C CYS A 136 4.84 0.84 -4.82
N LEU A 137 5.83 1.47 -4.17
CA LEU A 137 7.24 1.08 -4.27
C LEU A 137 7.45 -0.36 -3.79
N LEU A 138 6.90 -0.69 -2.62
CA LEU A 138 6.95 -2.03 -2.03
C LEU A 138 6.39 -3.07 -3.00
N SER A 139 5.27 -2.74 -3.65
CA SER A 139 4.62 -3.59 -4.65
C SER A 139 5.48 -3.80 -5.89
N ALA A 140 6.10 -2.73 -6.40
CA ALA A 140 6.98 -2.81 -7.56
C ALA A 140 8.23 -3.67 -7.27
N VAL A 141 8.82 -3.51 -6.08
CA VAL A 141 10.01 -4.25 -5.64
C VAL A 141 9.70 -5.73 -5.46
N LEU A 142 8.57 -6.05 -4.83
CA LEU A 142 8.14 -7.43 -4.58
C LEU A 142 7.47 -8.10 -5.79
N CYS A 143 7.24 -7.36 -6.88
CA CYS A 143 6.56 -7.87 -8.08
C CYS A 143 7.18 -9.17 -8.58
N ARG A 144 8.52 -9.25 -8.65
CA ARG A 144 9.20 -10.49 -9.06
C ARG A 144 8.80 -11.66 -8.17
N ALA A 145 8.95 -11.53 -6.85
CA ALA A 145 8.76 -12.64 -5.92
C ALA A 145 7.35 -13.24 -6.01
N TYR A 146 6.35 -12.39 -6.26
CA TYR A 146 4.96 -12.82 -6.42
C TYR A 146 4.61 -13.32 -7.84
N GLN A 147 5.31 -12.85 -8.87
CA GLN A 147 5.05 -13.26 -10.27
C GLN A 147 5.91 -14.45 -10.73
N GLU A 148 7.03 -14.74 -10.06
CA GLU A 148 7.98 -15.81 -10.42
C GLU A 148 7.37 -17.21 -10.54
N PRO A 149 6.43 -17.67 -9.68
CA PRO A 149 5.83 -18.99 -9.85
C PRO A 149 5.06 -19.18 -11.16
N PHE A 150 4.60 -18.09 -11.78
CA PHE A 150 3.87 -18.12 -13.04
C PHE A 150 4.79 -18.05 -14.27
N LEU A 151 6.07 -17.75 -14.04
CA LEU A 151 7.11 -17.60 -15.06
C LEU A 151 8.36 -18.41 -14.68
N PRO A 152 8.26 -19.75 -14.53
CA PRO A 152 9.40 -20.55 -14.13
C PRO A 152 10.48 -20.57 -15.20
N ALA A 153 11.73 -20.71 -14.76
CA ALA A 153 12.89 -20.77 -15.65
C ALA A 153 12.85 -21.96 -16.63
N LYS A 154 12.14 -23.03 -16.28
CA LYS A 154 11.88 -24.18 -17.14
C LYS A 154 10.40 -24.54 -17.10
N GLU A 155 9.79 -24.71 -18.26
CA GLU A 155 8.39 -25.13 -18.40
C GLU A 155 8.14 -26.50 -17.74
N SER A 156 9.16 -27.37 -17.69
CA SER A 156 9.12 -28.66 -16.99
C SER A 156 8.88 -28.58 -15.48
N ASP A 157 9.07 -27.40 -14.89
CA ASP A 157 8.92 -27.20 -13.45
C ASP A 157 7.45 -26.93 -13.08
N LEU A 158 6.59 -26.63 -14.07
CA LEU A 158 5.15 -26.45 -13.88
C LEU A 158 4.43 -27.79 -13.67
N PRO A 159 3.44 -27.84 -12.77
CA PRO A 159 2.48 -28.95 -12.71
C PRO A 159 1.79 -29.21 -14.06
N ASP A 160 1.42 -30.47 -14.31
CA ASP A 160 0.61 -30.83 -15.47
C ASP A 160 -0.72 -30.05 -15.46
N LYS A 161 -1.04 -29.38 -16.56
CA LYS A 161 -2.24 -28.54 -16.73
C LYS A 161 -2.30 -27.34 -15.76
N PHE A 162 -1.15 -26.81 -15.36
CA PHE A 162 -1.04 -25.63 -14.50
C PHE A 162 -2.01 -24.51 -14.90
N LEU A 163 -2.94 -24.20 -13.99
CA LEU A 163 -3.98 -23.19 -14.10
C LEU A 163 -4.86 -23.29 -15.34
N GLN A 164 -4.85 -24.41 -16.09
CA GLN A 164 -5.68 -24.55 -17.29
C GLN A 164 -7.18 -24.57 -16.97
N ASN A 165 -7.55 -25.00 -15.76
CA ASN A 165 -8.93 -24.93 -15.26
C ASN A 165 -9.42 -23.48 -15.07
N SER A 166 -8.52 -22.49 -15.01
CA SER A 166 -8.87 -21.07 -14.86
C SER A 166 -9.20 -20.38 -16.19
N ALA A 167 -8.70 -20.91 -17.32
CA ALA A 167 -8.89 -20.34 -18.65
C ALA A 167 -10.23 -20.77 -19.29
N SER A 168 -10.83 -21.85 -18.79
CA SER A 168 -12.11 -22.38 -19.27
C SER A 168 -13.30 -21.76 -18.54
N GLN A 169 -13.80 -20.65 -19.08
CA GLN A 169 -15.21 -20.20 -19.09
C GLN A 169 -16.02 -20.16 -17.77
N ASP A 170 -16.42 -18.94 -17.39
CA ASP A 170 -17.63 -18.61 -16.61
C ASP A 170 -17.81 -19.16 -15.17
N SER A 171 -16.90 -19.98 -14.64
CA SER A 171 -17.00 -20.39 -13.23
C SER A 171 -16.38 -19.35 -12.30
N SER A 172 -17.21 -18.76 -11.45
CA SER A 172 -16.86 -17.76 -10.42
C SER A 172 -15.91 -18.24 -9.31
N TYR A 173 -15.23 -19.38 -9.48
CA TYR A 173 -14.36 -19.96 -8.45
C TYR A 173 -13.13 -20.58 -9.11
N LEU A 174 -12.00 -19.87 -9.07
CA LEU A 174 -10.69 -20.46 -9.26
C LEU A 174 -10.48 -21.55 -8.19
N SER A 175 -9.93 -22.70 -8.55
CA SER A 175 -9.61 -23.78 -7.62
C SER A 175 -8.23 -24.33 -7.98
N LEU A 176 -7.38 -24.50 -6.96
CA LEU A 176 -6.04 -25.07 -7.10
C LEU A 176 -6.08 -26.55 -6.75
N THR A 177 -5.45 -27.38 -7.59
CA THR A 177 -5.19 -28.79 -7.29
C THR A 177 -4.13 -28.91 -6.20
N ASP A 178 -4.10 -30.05 -5.50
CA ASP A 178 -3.06 -30.35 -4.50
C ASP A 178 -1.64 -30.19 -5.06
N THR A 179 -1.44 -30.55 -6.34
CA THR A 179 -0.15 -30.41 -7.03
C THR A 179 0.22 -28.96 -7.31
N GLU A 180 -0.75 -28.10 -7.64
CA GLU A 180 -0.53 -26.66 -7.81
C GLU A 180 -0.27 -25.98 -6.47
N MET A 181 -1.02 -26.37 -5.45
CA MET A 181 -0.83 -25.92 -4.07
C MET A 181 0.60 -26.22 -3.60
N ALA A 182 1.03 -27.49 -3.68
CA ALA A 182 2.36 -27.92 -3.32
C ALA A 182 3.46 -27.25 -4.16
N TYR A 183 3.16 -26.84 -5.39
CA TYR A 183 4.08 -26.05 -6.23
C TYR A 183 4.23 -24.62 -5.70
N PHE A 184 3.13 -23.91 -5.41
CA PHE A 184 3.19 -22.55 -4.87
C PHE A 184 3.92 -22.49 -3.52
N LEU A 185 3.71 -23.47 -2.64
CA LEU A 185 4.35 -23.54 -1.32
C LEU A 185 5.88 -23.69 -1.35
N LYS A 186 6.49 -23.92 -2.52
CA LYS A 186 7.96 -23.87 -2.68
C LYS A 186 8.51 -22.46 -2.67
N TYR A 187 7.65 -21.46 -2.90
CA TYR A 187 8.03 -20.06 -2.99
C TYR A 187 7.74 -19.36 -1.65
N PRO A 188 8.72 -18.67 -1.04
CA PRO A 188 8.56 -18.12 0.31
C PRO A 188 7.35 -17.21 0.49
N VAL A 189 7.01 -16.41 -0.53
CA VAL A 189 5.86 -15.46 -0.44
C VAL A 189 4.49 -16.13 -0.44
N PHE A 190 4.41 -17.44 -0.66
CA PHE A 190 3.19 -18.26 -0.58
C PHE A 190 3.24 -19.28 0.56
N ASN A 191 4.40 -19.45 1.17
CA ASN A 191 4.59 -20.26 2.37
C ASN A 191 4.65 -19.33 3.59
N PHE A 192 3.50 -19.11 4.22
CA PHE A 192 3.31 -18.14 5.29
C PHE A 192 3.94 -18.61 6.62
N GLU A 193 4.22 -19.91 6.76
CA GLU A 193 4.87 -20.46 7.95
C GLU A 193 6.40 -20.41 7.89
N ALA A 194 6.97 -20.38 6.68
CA ALA A 194 8.41 -20.41 6.46
C ALA A 194 9.07 -19.04 6.66
N TYR A 195 8.89 -18.44 7.85
CA TYR A 195 9.41 -17.11 8.18
C TYR A 195 10.93 -16.98 7.98
N GLU A 196 11.68 -18.06 8.24
CA GLU A 196 13.14 -18.10 8.01
C GLU A 196 13.49 -17.96 6.53
N ASP A 197 12.62 -18.47 5.64
CA ASP A 197 12.79 -18.42 4.19
C ASP A 197 12.33 -17.08 3.59
N HIS A 198 11.71 -16.20 4.39
CA HIS A 198 11.29 -14.86 3.94
C HIS A 198 12.46 -13.87 3.84
N ASP A 199 13.58 -14.10 4.56
CA ASP A 199 14.72 -13.17 4.62
C ASP A 199 15.24 -12.80 3.22
N PRO A 200 15.53 -13.75 2.29
CA PRO A 200 16.03 -13.41 0.95
C PRO A 200 15.07 -12.54 0.13
N VAL A 201 13.77 -12.59 0.42
CA VAL A 201 12.75 -11.86 -0.35
C VAL A 201 12.46 -10.49 0.27
N TYR A 202 12.22 -10.46 1.58
CA TYR A 202 11.70 -9.28 2.28
C TYR A 202 12.78 -8.40 2.89
N ARG A 203 13.93 -8.99 3.28
CA ARG A 203 15.00 -8.24 3.92
C ARG A 203 15.52 -7.08 3.08
N PRO A 204 15.79 -7.20 1.76
CA PRO A 204 16.36 -6.09 1.00
C PRO A 204 15.51 -4.81 1.07
N VAL A 205 14.19 -4.92 0.96
CA VAL A 205 13.28 -3.76 1.05
C VAL A 205 13.05 -3.31 2.50
N ALA A 206 13.04 -4.24 3.46
CA ALA A 206 12.93 -3.93 4.88
C ALA A 206 14.17 -3.14 5.38
N ASP A 207 15.37 -3.61 5.05
CA ASP A 207 16.65 -2.95 5.38
C ASP A 207 16.72 -1.56 4.70
N PHE A 208 16.24 -1.45 3.47
CA PHE A 208 16.13 -0.17 2.77
C PHE A 208 15.21 0.83 3.50
N PHE A 209 14.02 0.40 3.93
CA PHE A 209 13.13 1.26 4.73
C PHE A 209 13.72 1.62 6.09
N ALA A 210 14.45 0.71 6.74
CA ALA A 210 15.13 0.99 8.00
C ALA A 210 16.24 2.04 7.83
N GLN A 211 16.99 2.00 6.73
CA GLN A 211 18.01 3.02 6.43
C GLN A 211 17.38 4.38 6.14
N LYS A 212 16.29 4.43 5.36
CA LYS A 212 15.59 5.67 5.05
C LYS A 212 14.94 6.30 6.30
N SER A 213 14.36 5.50 7.19
CA SER A 213 13.82 6.00 8.45
C SER A 213 14.92 6.51 9.38
N GLN A 214 16.11 5.88 9.37
CA GLN A 214 17.26 6.37 10.13
C GLN A 214 17.67 7.76 9.66
N HIS A 215 17.83 7.95 8.36
CA HIS A 215 18.23 9.24 7.80
C HIS A 215 17.23 10.34 8.15
N ARG A 216 15.93 10.03 8.19
CA ARG A 216 14.92 11.00 8.64
C ARG A 216 14.94 11.23 10.14
N ALA A 217 15.11 10.20 10.96
CA ALA A 217 15.26 10.36 12.40
C ALA A 217 16.48 11.24 12.78
N GLU A 218 17.51 11.31 11.93
CA GLU A 218 18.65 12.20 12.12
C GLU A 218 18.34 13.67 11.82
N ASN A 219 17.33 13.94 10.97
CA ASN A 219 16.97 15.28 10.49
C ASN A 219 15.67 15.82 11.09
N GLU A 220 14.79 14.94 11.56
CA GLU A 220 13.49 15.24 12.15
C GLU A 220 13.49 14.84 13.63
N VAL A 221 13.32 15.82 14.51
CA VAL A 221 13.12 15.58 15.95
C VAL A 221 11.62 15.41 16.18
N LEU A 222 11.19 14.17 16.44
CA LEU A 222 9.85 13.91 16.94
C LEU A 222 9.73 14.46 18.38
N SER A 223 8.58 15.03 18.73
CA SER A 223 8.34 15.47 20.12
C SER A 223 8.42 14.27 21.07
N GLU A 224 8.80 14.48 22.32
CA GLU A 224 8.77 13.42 23.34
C GLU A 224 7.34 12.91 23.63
N ASP A 225 6.32 13.67 23.24
CA ASP A 225 4.91 13.27 23.32
C ASP A 225 4.43 12.51 22.06
N ASP A 226 5.24 12.45 20.99
CA ASP A 226 4.92 11.80 19.71
C ASP A 226 5.39 10.33 19.66
N PHE A 227 5.79 9.72 20.78
CA PHE A 227 6.29 8.33 20.78
C PHE A 227 5.14 7.34 20.57
N VAL A 228 5.16 6.59 19.47
CA VAL A 228 3.99 5.80 19.00
C VAL A 228 4.16 4.29 19.09
N TYR A 229 5.38 3.74 19.17
CA TYR A 229 5.50 2.27 19.15
C TYR A 229 5.11 1.66 20.51
N PRO A 230 4.43 0.48 20.52
CA PRO A 230 3.94 -0.15 21.74
C PRO A 230 5.02 -0.33 22.81
N ALA A 231 4.68 -0.17 24.09
CA ALA A 231 5.63 -0.24 25.20
C ALA A 231 6.35 -1.61 25.27
N GLU A 232 5.71 -2.63 24.74
CA GLU A 232 6.18 -4.00 24.71
C GLU A 232 7.18 -4.26 23.57
N ALA A 233 7.34 -3.34 22.60
CA ALA A 233 8.28 -3.53 21.50
C ALA A 233 9.74 -3.67 21.98
N THR A 234 10.51 -4.49 21.28
CA THR A 234 11.96 -4.67 21.50
C THR A 234 12.73 -4.20 20.27
N PRO A 235 12.92 -2.88 20.10
CA PRO A 235 13.54 -2.33 18.90
C PRO A 235 15.00 -2.82 18.76
N ASN A 236 15.27 -3.44 17.61
CA ASN A 236 16.62 -3.78 17.15
C ASN A 236 17.07 -2.75 16.10
N LEU A 237 17.02 -1.49 16.49
CA LEU A 237 17.36 -0.31 15.67
C LEU A 237 18.32 0.56 16.47
N ARG A 238 18.93 1.56 15.81
CA ARG A 238 20.07 2.30 16.37
C ARG A 238 19.75 2.99 17.70
N ASP A 239 18.60 3.64 17.78
CA ASP A 239 18.13 4.36 18.94
C ASP A 239 16.60 4.48 18.95
N ARG A 240 16.05 5.06 20.01
CA ARG A 240 14.61 5.22 20.21
C ARG A 240 13.96 6.11 19.15
N ASN A 241 14.64 7.15 18.67
CA ASN A 241 14.06 8.04 17.64
C ASN A 241 13.97 7.30 16.30
N HIS A 242 15.01 6.54 15.95
CA HIS A 242 15.01 5.67 14.77
C HIS A 242 13.88 4.64 14.83
N ALA A 243 13.68 3.98 15.98
CA ALA A 243 12.60 3.02 16.16
C ALA A 243 11.20 3.65 16.01
N ASN A 244 10.98 4.84 16.58
CA ASN A 244 9.72 5.58 16.43
C ASN A 244 9.44 5.97 14.99
N MET A 245 10.42 6.58 14.32
CA MET A 245 10.28 6.95 12.91
C MET A 245 9.99 5.72 12.05
N PHE A 246 10.75 4.63 12.25
CA PHE A 246 10.54 3.40 11.50
C PHE A 246 9.15 2.79 11.73
N PHE A 247 8.69 2.72 12.98
CA PHE A 247 7.36 2.23 13.31
C PHE A 247 6.26 3.08 12.66
N ALA A 248 6.32 4.41 12.83
CA ALA A 248 5.33 5.31 12.28
C ALA A 248 5.24 5.20 10.75
N GLU A 249 6.38 5.17 10.07
CA GLU A 249 6.42 5.09 8.61
C GLU A 249 5.94 3.75 8.05
N THR A 250 6.30 2.64 8.71
CA THR A 250 5.86 1.30 8.30
C THR A 250 4.38 1.07 8.61
N MET A 251 3.86 1.62 9.71
CA MET A 251 2.44 1.63 10.04
C MET A 251 1.63 2.47 9.06
N GLN A 252 2.08 3.67 8.73
CA GLN A 252 1.45 4.49 7.69
C GLN A 252 1.46 3.79 6.33
N CYS A 253 2.53 3.09 5.98
CA CYS A 253 2.61 2.29 4.76
C CYS A 253 1.62 1.10 4.76
N LEU A 254 1.42 0.43 5.91
CA LEU A 254 0.37 -0.57 6.05
C LEU A 254 -1.01 0.05 5.82
N PHE A 255 -1.33 1.18 6.47
CA PHE A 255 -2.62 1.84 6.30
C PHE A 255 -2.85 2.32 4.86
N ALA A 256 -1.82 2.84 4.19
CA ALA A 256 -1.89 3.17 2.77
C ALA A 256 -2.18 1.93 1.92
N SER A 257 -1.51 0.81 2.21
CA SER A 257 -1.75 -0.48 1.53
C SER A 257 -3.19 -0.93 1.70
N LEU A 258 -3.70 -0.92 2.94
CA LEU A 258 -5.09 -1.28 3.28
C LEU A 258 -6.14 -0.32 2.70
N THR A 259 -5.78 0.95 2.53
CA THR A 259 -6.65 1.97 1.92
C THR A 259 -6.77 1.74 0.41
N LEU A 260 -5.65 1.48 -0.27
CA LEU A 260 -5.63 1.20 -1.70
C LEU A 260 -6.24 -0.16 -2.03
N SER A 261 -6.07 -1.14 -1.15
CA SER A 261 -6.55 -2.51 -1.29
C SER A 261 -6.83 -3.05 0.11
N ASN A 262 -8.08 -3.34 0.44
CA ASN A 262 -8.40 -3.92 1.74
C ASN A 262 -7.70 -5.29 1.92
N TYR A 263 -7.79 -5.87 3.10
CA TYR A 263 -7.12 -7.14 3.40
C TYR A 263 -7.60 -8.33 2.54
N TRP A 264 -8.72 -8.20 1.82
CA TRP A 264 -9.22 -9.16 0.80
C TRP A 264 -8.77 -8.84 -0.63
N GLY A 265 -7.91 -7.84 -0.83
CA GLY A 265 -7.51 -7.38 -2.18
C GLY A 265 -8.54 -6.50 -2.90
N ARG A 266 -9.63 -6.10 -2.24
CA ARG A 266 -10.68 -5.24 -2.82
C ARG A 266 -10.38 -3.77 -2.55
N SER A 267 -10.44 -2.95 -3.58
CA SER A 267 -10.22 -1.51 -3.42
C SER A 267 -11.52 -0.75 -3.15
N ARG A 268 -11.48 0.19 -2.19
CA ARG A 268 -12.51 1.24 -2.03
C ARG A 268 -12.20 2.50 -2.85
N ILE A 269 -11.06 2.51 -3.55
CA ILE A 269 -10.57 3.64 -4.35
C ILE A 269 -10.69 3.34 -5.84
N PHE A 270 -10.41 2.10 -6.25
CA PHE A 270 -10.36 1.67 -7.63
C PHE A 270 -11.53 0.76 -8.02
N GLN A 271 -11.93 0.82 -9.29
CA GLN A 271 -12.90 -0.06 -9.91
C GLN A 271 -12.40 -0.55 -11.27
N TYR A 272 -12.69 -1.79 -11.66
CA TYR A 272 -12.36 -2.29 -12.99
C TYR A 272 -13.28 -1.68 -14.07
N GLU A 273 -12.72 -1.24 -15.21
CA GLU A 273 -13.50 -0.58 -16.28
C GLU A 273 -14.63 -1.47 -16.82
N LYS A 274 -14.43 -2.79 -16.86
CA LYS A 274 -15.44 -3.76 -17.31
C LYS A 274 -16.71 -3.76 -16.45
N GLU A 275 -16.66 -3.25 -15.22
CA GLU A 275 -17.77 -3.31 -14.27
C GLU A 275 -18.83 -2.20 -14.46
N LYS A 276 -18.62 -1.17 -15.29
CA LYS A 276 -19.70 -0.22 -15.65
C LYS A 276 -19.40 0.69 -16.86
N GLN A 277 -20.28 0.60 -17.87
CA GLN A 277 -20.39 1.51 -19.03
C GLN A 277 -21.20 2.80 -18.77
N LYS A 278 -21.67 3.10 -17.54
CA LYS A 278 -22.70 4.14 -17.32
C LYS A 278 -22.22 5.49 -16.80
N ASN A 279 -20.98 5.62 -16.32
CA ASN A 279 -20.44 6.87 -15.79
C ASN A 279 -19.01 7.08 -16.32
N ILE A 280 -18.89 7.32 -17.62
CA ILE A 280 -17.61 7.59 -18.28
C ILE A 280 -16.97 8.80 -17.58
N ILE A 281 -15.82 8.58 -16.95
CA ILE A 281 -14.86 9.66 -16.67
C ILE A 281 -14.48 10.18 -18.04
N GLU A 282 -14.69 11.47 -18.35
CA GLU A 282 -14.00 12.04 -19.51
C GLU A 282 -12.51 11.88 -19.24
N PRO A 283 -11.81 10.98 -19.96
CA PRO A 283 -10.47 10.56 -19.56
C PRO A 283 -9.53 11.76 -19.70
N GLY A 284 -9.15 12.34 -18.56
CA GLY A 284 -8.27 13.50 -18.53
C GLY A 284 -6.81 13.09 -18.48
N ARG A 285 -6.49 12.10 -17.64
CA ARG A 285 -5.12 11.64 -17.38
C ARG A 285 -5.09 10.14 -17.12
N ASN A 286 -3.94 9.53 -17.40
CA ASN A 286 -3.66 8.15 -17.03
C ASN A 286 -2.27 8.03 -16.41
N VAL A 287 -2.08 6.95 -15.65
CA VAL A 287 -0.77 6.58 -15.10
C VAL A 287 -0.71 5.07 -14.94
N THR A 288 0.46 4.48 -15.17
CA THR A 288 0.70 3.06 -14.90
C THR A 288 1.25 2.92 -13.48
N VAL A 289 0.71 1.97 -12.73
CA VAL A 289 1.05 1.70 -11.33
C VAL A 289 1.25 0.20 -11.11
N VAL A 290 1.92 -0.17 -10.02
CA VAL A 290 1.89 -1.53 -9.47
C VAL A 290 1.28 -1.41 -8.07
N LEU A 291 0.06 -1.91 -7.89
CA LEU A 291 -0.65 -1.79 -6.62
C LEU A 291 -0.33 -2.95 -5.68
N PHE A 292 -0.40 -2.65 -4.38
CA PHE A 292 -0.17 -3.64 -3.35
C PHE A 292 -1.27 -4.70 -3.35
N GLY A 293 -0.86 -5.96 -3.32
CA GLY A 293 -1.75 -7.11 -3.44
C GLY A 293 -2.12 -7.50 -4.88
N SER A 294 -1.85 -6.67 -5.91
CA SER A 294 -1.97 -7.09 -7.31
C SER A 294 -0.64 -7.54 -7.90
N PHE A 295 0.46 -6.86 -7.55
CA PHE A 295 1.82 -7.15 -8.05
C PHE A 295 1.88 -7.28 -9.58
N TYR A 296 0.98 -6.56 -10.27
CA TYR A 296 0.81 -6.57 -11.71
C TYR A 296 0.67 -5.11 -12.18
N PRO A 297 1.29 -4.70 -13.31
CA PRO A 297 1.14 -3.35 -13.84
C PRO A 297 -0.30 -3.03 -14.27
N GLU A 298 -0.89 -1.98 -13.71
CA GLU A 298 -2.25 -1.54 -13.99
C GLU A 298 -2.24 -0.09 -14.48
N ASN A 299 -3.03 0.23 -15.50
CA ASN A 299 -3.31 1.59 -15.92
C ASN A 299 -4.48 2.14 -15.11
N VAL A 300 -4.28 3.27 -14.45
CA VAL A 300 -5.33 4.01 -13.74
C VAL A 300 -5.73 5.22 -14.58
N LEU A 301 -7.03 5.36 -14.82
CA LEU A 301 -7.64 6.53 -15.45
C LEU A 301 -8.15 7.48 -14.37
N MET A 302 -7.84 8.75 -14.53
CA MET A 302 -8.13 9.79 -13.56
C MET A 302 -8.86 10.96 -14.23
N PRO A 303 -9.73 11.67 -13.50
CA PRO A 303 -10.31 12.91 -13.99
C PRO A 303 -9.22 13.97 -14.22
N ALA A 304 -9.50 14.93 -15.11
CA ALA A 304 -8.58 16.05 -15.35
C ALA A 304 -8.41 16.93 -14.10
N ASN A 305 -9.47 17.11 -13.30
CA ASN A 305 -9.44 17.83 -12.03
C ASN A 305 -9.56 16.85 -10.86
N VAL A 306 -8.73 17.06 -9.83
CA VAL A 306 -8.73 16.24 -8.62
C VAL A 306 -10.08 16.25 -7.90
N GLN A 307 -10.78 17.39 -7.92
CA GLN A 307 -12.07 17.57 -7.25
C GLN A 307 -13.15 16.63 -7.79
N ASP A 308 -13.08 16.27 -9.07
CA ASP A 308 -14.06 15.38 -9.70
C ASP A 308 -13.91 13.92 -9.22
N ALA A 309 -12.81 13.58 -8.52
CA ALA A 309 -12.58 12.25 -7.99
C ALA A 309 -13.46 11.91 -6.78
N ASN A 310 -13.89 12.90 -5.98
CA ASN A 310 -14.62 12.64 -4.73
C ASN A 310 -15.97 11.93 -4.91
N ASN A 311 -16.57 12.01 -6.10
CA ASN A 311 -17.89 11.44 -6.36
C ASN A 311 -17.84 10.02 -6.94
N ARG A 312 -16.65 9.47 -7.24
CA ARG A 312 -16.49 8.21 -7.99
C ARG A 312 -15.26 7.41 -7.58
N LEU A 313 -15.18 6.17 -8.03
CA LEU A 313 -13.97 5.35 -7.95
C LEU A 313 -13.09 5.62 -9.17
N LEU A 314 -11.77 5.54 -9.02
CA LEU A 314 -10.83 5.63 -10.13
C LEU A 314 -10.87 4.33 -10.94
N LEU A 315 -10.89 4.45 -12.26
CA LEU A 315 -10.94 3.25 -13.11
C LEU A 315 -9.54 2.69 -13.26
N LYS A 316 -9.38 1.39 -13.04
CA LYS A 316 -8.12 0.69 -13.28
C LYS A 316 -8.31 -0.47 -14.25
N ASN A 317 -7.27 -0.74 -15.03
CA ASN A 317 -7.23 -1.83 -15.97
C ASN A 317 -5.85 -2.50 -15.95
N PRO A 318 -5.78 -3.84 -16.11
CA PRO A 318 -4.50 -4.49 -16.38
C PRO A 318 -3.82 -3.84 -17.59
N LEU A 319 -2.52 -3.56 -17.47
CA LEU A 319 -1.71 -3.10 -18.59
C LEU A 319 -1.79 -4.13 -19.73
N ALA A 320 -2.08 -3.64 -20.94
CA ALA A 320 -2.18 -4.47 -22.12
C ALA A 320 -0.79 -4.97 -22.54
N GLN A 321 -0.72 -6.23 -22.97
CA GLN A 321 0.48 -6.79 -23.57
C GLN A 321 0.52 -6.41 -25.06
N ASP A 322 1.72 -6.14 -25.57
CA ASP A 322 1.94 -5.88 -26.99
C ASP A 322 1.66 -7.16 -27.79
N LYS A 323 0.50 -7.18 -28.47
CA LYS A 323 0.01 -8.34 -29.22
C LYS A 323 0.93 -8.81 -30.36
N GLU A 324 1.92 -7.99 -30.73
CA GLU A 324 2.88 -8.31 -31.81
C GLU A 324 3.90 -9.37 -31.40
N ASN A 325 4.18 -9.53 -30.10
CA ASN A 325 4.94 -10.66 -29.57
C ASN A 325 3.96 -11.72 -29.06
N HIS A 326 3.67 -12.72 -29.89
CA HIS A 326 2.69 -13.79 -29.65
C HIS A 326 2.96 -14.73 -28.45
N GLN A 327 3.88 -14.39 -27.54
CA GLN A 327 4.00 -15.09 -26.27
C GLN A 327 3.18 -14.32 -25.24
N GLU A 328 2.10 -14.92 -24.72
CA GLU A 328 1.46 -14.39 -23.52
C GLU A 328 2.51 -14.32 -22.42
N ASN A 329 2.85 -13.11 -21.99
CA ASN A 329 3.82 -12.91 -20.92
C ASN A 329 3.16 -13.54 -19.70
N GLY A 330 3.70 -14.64 -19.17
CA GLY A 330 3.12 -15.48 -18.11
C GLY A 330 2.86 -14.80 -16.76
N TYR A 331 2.84 -13.47 -16.70
CA TYR A 331 2.35 -12.70 -15.56
C TYR A 331 0.88 -13.04 -15.27
N CYS A 332 0.60 -13.32 -14.00
CA CYS A 332 -0.74 -13.59 -13.52
C CYS A 332 -1.48 -12.29 -13.14
N LYS A 333 -2.66 -12.08 -13.74
CA LYS A 333 -3.56 -10.96 -13.44
C LYS A 333 -4.46 -11.23 -12.23
N SER A 334 -4.86 -12.48 -12.02
CA SER A 334 -5.81 -12.90 -10.96
C SER A 334 -5.08 -13.31 -9.68
N PHE A 335 -4.05 -12.54 -9.32
CA PHE A 335 -3.14 -12.90 -8.25
C PHE A 335 -3.82 -12.90 -6.87
N SER A 336 -4.72 -11.95 -6.60
CA SER A 336 -5.46 -11.85 -5.34
C SER A 336 -6.33 -13.08 -5.05
N GLU A 337 -6.90 -13.69 -6.08
CA GLU A 337 -7.72 -14.90 -5.94
C GLU A 337 -6.87 -16.12 -5.57
N ILE A 338 -5.69 -16.25 -6.20
CA ILE A 338 -4.75 -17.32 -5.90
C ILE A 338 -4.26 -17.24 -4.46
N LEU A 339 -3.90 -16.04 -4.01
CA LEU A 339 -3.50 -15.83 -2.62
C LEU A 339 -4.61 -16.14 -1.64
N PHE A 340 -5.84 -15.77 -1.96
CA PHE A 340 -6.99 -16.07 -1.14
C PHE A 340 -7.19 -17.59 -1.00
N ILE A 341 -7.14 -18.34 -2.11
CA ILE A 341 -7.24 -19.80 -2.11
C ILE A 341 -6.09 -20.43 -1.34
N LEU A 342 -4.86 -19.97 -1.55
CA LEU A 342 -3.70 -20.47 -0.80
C LEU A 342 -3.86 -20.24 0.71
N GLN A 343 -4.37 -19.07 1.11
CA GLN A 343 -4.63 -18.81 2.52
C GLN A 343 -5.72 -19.75 3.07
N GLN A 344 -6.79 -20.02 2.34
CA GLN A 344 -7.89 -20.86 2.83
C GLN A 344 -7.58 -22.37 2.79
N ASP A 345 -6.95 -22.84 1.72
CA ASP A 345 -6.97 -24.25 1.33
C ASP A 345 -5.58 -24.92 1.36
N SER A 346 -4.49 -24.17 1.61
CA SER A 346 -3.13 -24.76 1.55
C SER A 346 -2.80 -25.72 2.71
N GLY A 347 -3.64 -25.78 3.74
CA GLY A 347 -3.38 -26.55 4.96
C GLY A 347 -2.36 -25.91 5.89
N GLN A 348 -1.82 -24.73 5.54
CA GLN A 348 -1.07 -23.89 6.48
C GLN A 348 -2.03 -23.29 7.52
N PRO A 349 -1.59 -23.07 8.77
CA PRO A 349 -2.33 -22.29 9.75
C PRO A 349 -2.68 -20.93 9.17
N ASN A 350 -3.97 -20.76 8.92
CA ASN A 350 -4.54 -19.57 8.36
C ASN A 350 -5.41 -18.84 9.39
N GLU A 351 -5.51 -19.38 10.59
CA GLU A 351 -6.18 -18.83 11.75
C GLU A 351 -5.26 -18.96 12.98
N TYR A 352 -5.27 -17.95 13.86
CA TYR A 352 -4.63 -18.01 15.16
C TYR A 352 -5.48 -18.81 16.17
N GLU A 353 -6.79 -18.64 16.09
CA GLU A 353 -7.83 -19.35 16.84
C GLU A 353 -9.04 -19.55 15.93
N PRO A 354 -9.96 -20.49 16.21
CA PRO A 354 -11.13 -20.70 15.37
C PRO A 354 -11.91 -19.41 15.09
N GLY A 355 -11.95 -18.98 13.82
CA GLY A 355 -12.60 -17.75 13.37
C GLY A 355 -11.74 -16.48 13.41
N LEU A 356 -10.48 -16.56 13.85
CA LEU A 356 -9.53 -15.45 13.92
C LEU A 356 -8.42 -15.62 12.89
N PRO A 357 -8.52 -15.02 11.70
CA PRO A 357 -7.60 -15.28 10.61
C PRO A 357 -6.22 -14.66 10.82
N THR A 358 -5.21 -15.35 10.31
CA THR A 358 -3.84 -14.84 10.13
C THR A 358 -3.81 -13.71 9.10
N PRO A 359 -2.72 -12.90 9.06
CA PRO A 359 -2.61 -11.83 8.08
C PRO A 359 -2.67 -12.37 6.65
N PRO A 360 -3.46 -11.74 5.78
CA PRO A 360 -3.47 -12.09 4.37
C PRO A 360 -2.07 -12.07 3.75
N PRO A 361 -1.80 -12.93 2.76
CA PRO A 361 -0.47 -13.15 2.22
C PRO A 361 0.33 -11.89 1.82
N PRO A 362 -0.26 -10.85 1.20
CA PRO A 362 0.50 -9.65 0.87
C PRO A 362 1.04 -8.95 2.13
N LEU A 363 0.33 -9.02 3.26
CA LEU A 363 0.68 -8.33 4.50
C LEU A 363 1.79 -9.00 5.30
N GLN A 364 2.24 -10.19 4.91
CA GLN A 364 3.33 -10.92 5.58
C GLN A 364 4.64 -10.12 5.60
N ILE A 365 4.87 -9.25 4.61
CA ILE A 365 6.01 -8.30 4.62
C ILE A 365 6.00 -7.36 5.83
N PHE A 366 4.83 -6.86 6.25
CA PHE A 366 4.73 -5.97 7.42
C PHE A 366 5.00 -6.74 8.71
N GLN A 367 4.47 -7.97 8.83
CA GLN A 367 4.81 -8.85 9.93
C GLN A 367 6.31 -9.16 9.97
N PHE A 368 6.93 -9.46 8.83
CA PHE A 368 8.38 -9.68 8.73
C PHE A 368 9.16 -8.45 9.21
N ILE A 369 8.82 -7.26 8.70
CA ILE A 369 9.45 -5.99 9.06
C ILE A 369 9.39 -5.77 10.58
N TRP A 370 8.20 -5.89 11.16
CA TRP A 370 7.98 -5.58 12.57
C TRP A 370 8.57 -6.61 13.52
N ARG A 371 8.53 -7.89 13.16
CA ARG A 371 9.23 -8.93 13.93
C ARG A 371 10.72 -8.66 13.97
N ARG A 372 11.31 -8.45 12.80
CA ARG A 372 12.76 -8.29 12.64
C ARG A 372 13.31 -7.08 13.40
N TYR A 373 12.61 -5.95 13.31
CA TYR A 373 13.14 -4.65 13.75
C TYR A 373 12.55 -4.15 15.05
N LEU A 374 11.37 -4.62 15.45
CA LEU A 374 10.65 -4.14 16.63
C LEU A 374 10.22 -5.27 17.57
N GLY A 375 10.39 -6.55 17.19
CA GLY A 375 9.86 -7.68 17.95
C GLY A 375 8.34 -7.63 18.10
N LEU A 376 7.62 -7.14 17.09
CA LEU A 376 6.16 -7.02 17.08
C LEU A 376 5.55 -7.94 16.02
N ARG A 377 4.31 -8.40 16.26
CA ARG A 377 3.49 -9.12 15.29
C ARG A 377 2.05 -8.61 15.30
N PHE A 378 1.26 -9.00 14.30
CA PHE A 378 -0.17 -8.74 14.31
C PHE A 378 -0.85 -9.39 15.52
N THR A 379 -1.83 -8.72 16.12
CA THR A 379 -2.71 -9.36 17.11
C THR A 379 -3.52 -10.48 16.46
N HIS A 380 -4.00 -11.40 17.28
CA HIS A 380 -4.81 -12.53 16.82
C HIS A 380 -6.17 -12.08 16.24
N ASP A 381 -6.70 -10.97 16.73
CA ASP A 381 -7.96 -10.35 16.31
C ASP A 381 -7.79 -9.25 15.24
N ALA A 382 -6.56 -8.96 14.77
CA ALA A 382 -6.29 -7.88 13.82
C ALA A 382 -7.05 -7.98 12.50
N PHE A 383 -7.47 -9.19 12.14
CA PHE A 383 -8.18 -9.49 10.90
C PHE A 383 -9.55 -10.15 11.14
N ASP A 384 -10.08 -10.07 12.37
CA ASP A 384 -11.40 -10.59 12.68
C ASP A 384 -12.49 -9.87 11.83
N PRO A 385 -13.26 -10.60 11.00
CA PRO A 385 -14.29 -9.99 10.15
C PRO A 385 -15.46 -9.38 10.94
N TYR A 386 -15.64 -9.77 12.21
CA TYR A 386 -16.70 -9.30 13.09
C TYR A 386 -16.33 -8.03 13.86
N TYR A 387 -15.03 -7.75 14.04
CA TYR A 387 -14.52 -6.52 14.68
C TYR A 387 -13.96 -5.54 13.64
N ASN A 388 -14.83 -5.02 12.77
CA ASN A 388 -14.45 -4.02 11.75
C ASN A 388 -13.94 -2.67 12.32
N GLU A 389 -14.02 -2.45 13.64
CA GLU A 389 -13.74 -1.16 14.29
C GLU A 389 -12.35 -1.08 14.96
N ALA A 390 -11.56 -2.16 14.95
CA ALA A 390 -10.33 -2.27 15.74
C ALA A 390 -9.02 -1.99 14.97
N THR A 391 -9.01 -1.08 13.99
CA THR A 391 -7.77 -0.71 13.25
C THR A 391 -6.67 -0.12 14.14
N HIS A 392 -6.96 0.15 15.41
CA HIS A 392 -6.03 0.63 16.42
C HIS A 392 -5.45 -0.48 17.33
N LYS A 393 -5.95 -1.72 17.25
CA LYS A 393 -5.44 -2.89 17.98
C LYS A 393 -4.76 -3.87 17.03
N VAL A 394 -3.76 -3.40 16.31
CA VAL A 394 -3.18 -4.17 15.20
C VAL A 394 -2.00 -5.02 15.67
N LEU A 395 -1.32 -4.66 16.77
CA LEU A 395 -0.04 -5.26 17.15
C LEU A 395 0.06 -5.69 18.61
N VAL A 396 0.79 -6.79 18.82
CA VAL A 396 1.23 -7.30 20.13
C VAL A 396 2.73 -7.59 20.09
N PHE A 397 3.38 -7.57 21.26
CA PHE A 397 4.77 -8.01 21.39
C PHE A 397 4.93 -9.49 21.03
N ASP A 398 6.01 -9.76 20.30
CA ASP A 398 6.44 -11.09 19.90
C ASP A 398 7.65 -11.52 20.75
N PRO A 399 7.41 -12.13 21.94
CA PRO A 399 8.48 -12.68 22.77
C PRO A 399 9.28 -13.79 22.06
N ASP A 400 8.75 -14.34 20.96
CA ASP A 400 9.30 -15.48 20.21
C ASP A 400 10.30 -15.07 19.12
N SER A 401 10.77 -13.82 19.11
CA SER A 401 11.85 -13.31 18.25
C SER A 401 13.20 -14.06 18.40
N TYR A 402 13.25 -15.15 19.20
CA TYR A 402 14.38 -16.07 19.32
C TYR A 402 14.09 -17.58 19.23
N ALA A 403 12.84 -18.07 19.15
CA ALA A 403 12.50 -19.46 18.77
C ALA A 403 11.00 -19.76 18.92
N LEU A 404 10.47 -20.55 18.00
CA LEU A 404 9.07 -21.00 17.89
C LEU A 404 8.57 -21.90 19.06
N TYR A 405 7.37 -21.55 19.55
CA TYR A 405 6.33 -22.28 20.32
C TYR A 405 6.37 -22.43 21.86
N LEU A 406 5.16 -22.11 22.40
CA LEU A 406 4.40 -22.57 23.58
C LEU A 406 4.25 -21.64 24.81
N ASN A 407 3.04 -21.06 24.89
CA ASN A 407 2.16 -20.81 26.03
C ASN A 407 2.70 -20.13 27.30
N SER A 408 2.13 -18.96 27.60
CA SER A 408 1.06 -18.88 28.62
C SER A 408 0.39 -17.51 28.61
N PHE A 409 -0.91 -17.50 28.33
CA PHE A 409 -1.84 -16.44 28.74
C PHE A 409 -1.78 -16.31 30.26
N GLU A 410 -1.39 -15.14 30.76
CA GLU A 410 -1.89 -14.52 31.98
C GLU A 410 -1.18 -13.16 32.16
N LEU A 411 -1.98 -12.12 32.38
CA LEU A 411 -1.60 -10.73 32.71
C LEU A 411 -1.35 -9.78 31.53
N TRP A 412 -2.44 -9.23 30.99
CA TRP A 412 -2.44 -7.85 30.48
C TRP A 412 -3.28 -6.97 31.40
N PRO A 413 -2.77 -5.80 31.82
CA PRO A 413 -3.53 -4.83 32.60
C PRO A 413 -4.51 -4.08 31.69
N GLN A 414 -5.73 -3.86 32.18
CA GLN A 414 -6.71 -3.00 31.52
C GLN A 414 -6.25 -1.53 31.53
N GLY A 415 -6.23 -0.90 30.35
CA GLY A 415 -6.28 0.56 30.18
C GLY A 415 -5.90 1.00 28.75
N PRO A 416 -6.26 2.22 28.30
CA PRO A 416 -7.35 3.12 28.73
C PRO A 416 -8.49 3.13 27.70
N GLU A 417 -9.71 2.77 28.12
CA GLU A 417 -10.95 2.72 27.30
C GLU A 417 -11.59 4.09 27.01
N ALA A 418 -10.83 5.19 27.06
CA ALA A 418 -11.40 6.52 26.90
C ALA A 418 -10.90 7.16 25.61
N LEU A 419 -11.58 6.90 24.49
CA LEU A 419 -11.71 7.86 23.37
C LEU A 419 -12.73 7.49 22.27
N VAL A 420 -13.58 6.47 22.44
CA VAL A 420 -14.70 6.21 21.53
C VAL A 420 -15.94 5.78 22.33
N TYR A 421 -16.61 6.75 22.93
CA TYR A 421 -18.02 6.64 23.30
C TYR A 421 -18.68 7.97 22.96
N ALA A 422 -19.23 8.06 21.74
CA ALA A 422 -20.42 8.87 21.52
C ALA A 422 -21.59 7.88 21.60
N PRO A 423 -22.54 8.02 22.53
CA PRO A 423 -23.71 7.16 22.54
C PRO A 423 -24.46 7.35 21.22
N ILE A 424 -24.78 6.22 20.58
CA ILE A 424 -25.82 6.17 19.56
C ILE A 424 -27.06 6.76 20.22
N GLY A 425 -27.54 7.89 19.71
CA GLY A 425 -28.78 8.48 20.17
C GLY A 425 -29.87 7.44 20.03
N ASP A 426 -30.37 6.98 21.18
CA ASP A 426 -31.56 6.16 21.25
C ASP A 426 -32.68 6.86 20.48
N GLY A 427 -33.39 6.04 19.70
CA GLY A 427 -34.55 6.48 18.95
C GLY A 427 -35.54 7.18 19.87
N ASP A 428 -36.02 8.31 19.39
CA ASP A 428 -37.21 8.99 19.88
C ASP A 428 -38.39 8.01 19.68
N GLU A 429 -38.62 7.16 20.68
CA GLU A 429 -39.89 6.46 20.87
C GLU A 429 -40.90 7.55 21.21
N GLY A 430 -41.67 7.98 20.20
CA GLY A 430 -42.87 8.77 20.42
C GLY A 430 -43.86 7.94 21.23
N GLU A 431 -43.90 8.21 22.52
CA GLU A 431 -44.96 7.80 23.43
C GLU A 431 -46.24 8.56 23.03
N ASP A 432 -47.21 7.81 22.49
CA ASP A 432 -48.61 8.20 22.43
C ASP A 432 -49.14 8.18 23.88
N GLU A 433 -49.14 9.35 24.55
CA GLU A 433 -49.90 9.56 25.78
C GLU A 433 -51.33 10.00 25.42
N ASP A 434 -52.26 9.05 25.56
CA ASP A 434 -53.68 9.30 25.77
C ASP A 434 -53.87 9.94 27.17
N GLU A 435 -54.18 11.23 27.23
CA GLU A 435 -54.83 11.85 28.40
C GLU A 435 -56.20 12.40 27.98
N ASP A 436 -57.24 11.65 28.37
CA ASP A 436 -58.57 12.18 28.65
C ASP A 436 -58.46 13.08 29.90
N GLU A 437 -58.85 14.36 29.80
CA GLU A 437 -59.50 15.05 30.94
C GLU A 437 -60.36 16.24 30.45
N ASP A 438 -61.57 16.26 31.00
CA ASP A 438 -62.64 17.24 30.83
C ASP A 438 -62.23 18.67 31.24
N GLU A 439 -62.81 19.70 30.61
CA GLU A 439 -63.63 20.75 31.26
C GLU A 439 -63.87 22.00 30.35
N GLU A 440 -65.14 22.43 30.35
CA GLU A 440 -65.81 23.66 29.85
C GLU A 440 -66.12 23.88 28.35
#